data_AF-A0A4R9IAL9-F1
#
_entry.id   AF-A0A4R9IAL9-F1
#
_cell.length_a   1.000
_cell.length_b   1.000
_cell.length_c   1.000
_cell.angle_alpha   90.00
_cell.angle_beta   90.00
_cell.angle_gamma   90.00
#
_symmetry.space_group_name_H-M   'P 1'
#
loop_
_entity.id
_entity.type
_entity.pdbx_description
1 polymer ?
#
loop_
_entity_poly.entity_id
_entity_poly.type
_entity_poly.pdbx_seq_one_letter_code
_entity_poly.pdbx_strand_id
1 'polypeptide(L)'
;MEYPELETYFQKLTDITDRIAMMNNHFDATPEIDIPQLSDFYADIQSKDWENTDREYYELFTSYFTFHVKTVEEIIQEAREILNPENREYVKKLVSHVRNSDDWFVNLKKKRKLARIQVA
;
A
#
# COMPACT_ATOMS: atom_id res chain seq x y z
N MET A 1 0.42 21.37 9.46
CA MET A 1 -0.81 20.99 10.18
C MET A 1 -0.70 19.51 10.53
N GLU A 2 -1.21 19.05 11.69
CA GLU A 2 -1.28 17.61 11.98
C GLU A 2 -2.56 17.03 11.35
N TYR A 3 -2.49 15.83 10.77
CA TYR A 3 -3.61 15.14 10.11
C TYR A 3 -3.85 13.76 10.76
N PRO A 4 -4.33 13.70 12.02
CA PRO A 4 -4.43 12.45 12.79
C PRO A 4 -5.30 11.38 12.14
N GLU A 5 -6.27 11.78 11.32
CA GLU A 5 -7.12 10.90 10.54
C GLU A 5 -6.33 10.11 9.50
N LEU A 6 -5.30 10.73 8.89
CA LEU A 6 -4.45 10.10 7.90
C LEU A 6 -3.47 9.13 8.57
N GLU A 7 -2.93 9.51 9.73
CA GLU A 7 -2.10 8.64 10.56
C GLU A 7 -2.87 7.40 10.99
N THR A 8 -4.06 7.58 11.57
CA THR A 8 -4.94 6.47 11.98
C THR A 8 -5.33 5.59 10.80
N TYR A 9 -5.56 6.20 9.64
CA TYR A 9 -5.89 5.47 8.42
C TYR A 9 -4.72 4.58 7.98
N PHE A 10 -3.50 5.13 7.90
CA PHE A 10 -2.33 4.35 7.51
C PHE A 10 -1.83 3.39 8.58
N GLN A 11 -2.12 3.62 9.86
CA GLN A 11 -1.87 2.64 10.91
C GLN A 11 -2.61 1.32 10.64
N LYS A 12 -3.86 1.37 10.16
CA LYS A 12 -4.60 0.16 9.77
C LYS A 12 -3.91 -0.58 8.62
N LEU A 13 -3.32 0.15 7.69
CA LEU A 13 -2.57 -0.44 6.58
C LEU A 13 -1.29 -1.11 7.08
N THR A 14 -0.56 -0.46 7.98
CA THR A 14 0.59 -1.03 8.68
C THR A 14 0.21 -2.31 9.42
N ASP A 15 -0.89 -2.30 10.17
CA ASP A 15 -1.35 -3.49 10.91
C ASP A 15 -1.66 -4.66 9.96
N ILE A 16 -2.23 -4.38 8.78
CA ILE A 16 -2.47 -5.40 7.75
C ILE A 16 -1.14 -5.93 7.19
N THR A 17 -0.20 -5.05 6.85
CA THR A 17 1.10 -5.48 6.31
C THR A 17 1.93 -6.27 7.32
N ASP A 18 1.88 -5.90 8.60
CA ASP A 18 2.60 -6.60 9.66
C ASP A 18 2.06 -8.03 9.84
N ARG A 19 0.75 -8.23 9.78
CA ARG A 19 0.14 -9.57 9.78
C ARG A 19 0.54 -10.39 8.56
N ILE A 20 0.58 -9.77 7.37
CA ILE A 20 1.06 -10.43 6.16
C ILE A 20 2.52 -10.85 6.32
N ALA A 21 3.39 -9.98 6.87
CA ALA A 21 4.80 -10.30 7.09
C ALA A 21 5.02 -11.56 7.95
N MET A 22 4.07 -11.89 8.85
CA MET A 22 4.13 -13.11 9.67
C MET A 22 4.13 -14.39 8.82
N MET A 23 3.66 -14.36 7.57
CA MET A 23 3.70 -15.51 6.66
C MET A 23 5.12 -16.04 6.40
N ASN A 24 6.13 -15.21 6.64
CA ASN A 24 7.54 -15.54 6.50
C ASN A 24 8.13 -16.20 7.76
N ASN A 25 7.47 -16.07 8.91
CA ASN A 25 8.00 -16.49 10.21
C ASN A 25 7.28 -17.72 10.81
N HIS A 26 6.38 -18.38 10.05
CA HIS A 26 5.64 -19.59 10.44
C HIS A 26 4.75 -19.48 11.71
N PHE A 27 4.42 -18.27 12.17
CA PHE A 27 3.50 -18.05 13.30
C PHE A 27 2.16 -17.49 12.81
N ASP A 28 1.05 -18.13 13.19
CA ASP A 28 -0.36 -17.65 13.13
C ASP A 28 -0.78 -16.82 11.89
N ALA A 29 -0.07 -16.97 10.78
CA ALA A 29 -0.29 -16.16 9.59
C ALA A 29 -1.56 -16.65 8.88
N THR A 30 -2.44 -15.71 8.56
CA THR A 30 -3.67 -15.94 7.81
C THR A 30 -3.66 -15.18 6.48
N PRO A 31 -2.69 -15.43 5.57
CA PRO A 31 -2.53 -14.68 4.33
C PRO A 31 -3.79 -14.74 3.43
N GLU A 32 -4.58 -15.81 3.52
CA GLU A 32 -5.87 -15.94 2.86
C GLU A 32 -6.95 -14.95 3.37
N ILE A 33 -6.78 -14.38 4.56
CA ILE A 33 -7.63 -13.35 5.16
C ILE A 33 -7.00 -11.97 5.01
N ASP A 34 -5.69 -11.85 5.26
CA ASP A 34 -5.01 -10.56 5.32
C ASP A 34 -4.75 -9.94 3.94
N ILE A 35 -4.44 -10.75 2.92
CA ILE A 35 -4.21 -10.25 1.55
C ILE A 35 -5.50 -9.69 0.91
N PRO A 36 -6.68 -10.32 1.08
CA PRO A 36 -7.94 -9.68 0.72
C PRO A 36 -8.16 -8.33 1.41
N GLN A 37 -7.89 -8.22 2.72
CA GLN A 37 -8.01 -6.94 3.43
C GLN A 37 -7.06 -5.88 2.87
N LEU A 38 -5.84 -6.25 2.51
CA LEU A 38 -4.90 -5.35 1.82
C LEU A 38 -5.48 -4.86 0.49
N SER A 39 -6.13 -5.75 -0.27
CA SER A 39 -6.75 -5.41 -1.55
C SER A 39 -7.96 -4.49 -1.38
N ASP A 40 -8.79 -4.72 -0.36
CA ASP A 40 -9.93 -3.86 -0.03
C ASP A 40 -9.47 -2.47 0.42
N PHE A 41 -8.43 -2.41 1.26
CA PHE A 41 -7.84 -1.14 1.69
C PHE A 41 -7.26 -0.37 0.51
N TYR A 42 -6.58 -1.07 -0.40
CA TYR A 42 -6.07 -0.47 -1.63
C TYR A 42 -7.21 0.11 -2.50
N ALA A 43 -8.32 -0.61 -2.66
CA ALA A 43 -9.48 -0.11 -3.38
C ALA A 43 -10.07 1.15 -2.71
N ASP A 44 -10.13 1.19 -1.37
CA ASP A 44 -10.55 2.37 -0.62
C ASP A 44 -9.60 3.56 -0.87
N ILE A 45 -8.28 3.35 -0.84
CA ILE A 45 -7.29 4.37 -1.22
C ILE A 45 -7.60 4.89 -2.62
N GLN A 46 -7.79 4.02 -3.61
CA GLN A 46 -8.01 4.44 -4.99
C GLN A 46 -9.31 5.23 -5.20
N SER A 47 -10.30 5.04 -4.34
CA SER A 47 -11.61 5.70 -4.44
C SER A 47 -11.60 7.17 -4.01
N LYS A 48 -10.55 7.61 -3.30
CA LYS A 48 -10.44 8.97 -2.73
C LYS A 48 -9.87 9.97 -3.72
N ASP A 49 -10.34 11.21 -3.63
CA ASP A 49 -9.96 12.32 -4.51
C ASP A 49 -8.65 12.99 -4.06
N TRP A 50 -7.54 12.24 -4.11
CA TRP A 50 -6.24 12.72 -3.62
C TRP A 50 -5.69 13.89 -4.44
N GLU A 51 -6.02 13.99 -5.72
CA GLU A 51 -5.51 15.04 -6.62
C GLU A 51 -5.95 16.45 -6.22
N ASN A 52 -7.11 16.58 -5.55
CA ASN A 52 -7.69 17.87 -5.16
C ASN A 52 -7.53 18.20 -3.66
N THR A 53 -6.90 17.31 -2.88
CA THR A 53 -6.61 17.57 -1.46
C THR A 53 -5.54 18.66 -1.27
N ASP A 54 -5.53 19.25 -0.06
CA ASP A 54 -4.50 20.19 0.37
C ASP A 54 -3.07 19.65 0.12
N ARG A 55 -2.12 20.56 -0.08
CA ARG A 55 -0.72 20.20 -0.35
C ARG A 55 -0.08 19.38 0.75
N GLU A 56 -0.16 19.81 2.00
CA GLU A 56 0.47 19.13 3.13
C GLU A 56 -0.18 17.75 3.34
N TYR A 57 -1.51 17.67 3.21
CA TYR A 57 -2.25 16.41 3.32
C TYR A 57 -1.80 15.38 2.28
N TYR A 58 -1.68 15.82 1.02
CA TYR A 58 -1.20 14.97 -0.06
C TYR A 58 0.25 14.55 0.12
N GLU A 59 1.14 15.48 0.50
CA GLU A 59 2.55 15.16 0.73
C GLU A 59 2.68 14.08 1.81
N LEU A 60 1.94 14.20 2.91
CA LEU A 60 1.89 13.19 3.97
C LEU A 60 1.35 11.85 3.47
N PHE A 61 0.23 11.85 2.74
CA PHE A 61 -0.32 10.65 2.10
C PHE A 61 0.72 9.97 1.19
N THR A 62 1.41 10.74 0.35
CA THR A 62 2.41 10.18 -0.58
C THR A 62 3.60 9.56 0.15
N SER A 63 3.98 10.13 1.30
CA SER A 63 5.03 9.57 2.15
C SER A 63 4.61 8.20 2.69
N TYR A 64 3.43 8.12 3.33
CA TYR A 64 2.92 6.86 3.87
C TYR A 64 2.68 5.81 2.80
N PHE A 65 2.10 6.19 1.66
CA PHE A 65 1.85 5.25 0.57
C PHE A 65 3.16 4.70 -0.03
N THR A 66 4.18 5.55 -0.16
CA THR A 66 5.51 5.11 -0.62
C THR A 66 6.15 4.13 0.37
N PHE A 67 6.06 4.42 1.66
CA PHE A 67 6.57 3.55 2.71
C PHE A 67 5.87 2.18 2.68
N HIS A 68 4.54 2.17 2.60
CA HIS A 68 3.74 0.94 2.47
C HIS A 68 4.20 0.06 1.30
N VAL A 69 4.33 0.64 0.10
CA VAL A 69 4.75 -0.13 -1.08
C VAL A 69 6.14 -0.75 -0.86
N LYS A 70 7.07 -0.01 -0.24
CA LYS A 70 8.40 -0.51 0.10
C LYS A 70 8.36 -1.66 1.11
N THR A 71 7.55 -1.55 2.16
CA THR A 71 7.36 -2.62 3.13
C THR A 71 6.82 -3.89 2.47
N VAL A 72 5.85 -3.77 1.55
CA VAL A 72 5.35 -4.95 0.81
C VAL A 72 6.42 -5.56 -0.10
N GLU A 73 7.29 -4.75 -0.73
CA GLU A 73 8.43 -5.24 -1.50
C GLU A 73 9.42 -6.04 -0.63
N GLU A 74 9.70 -5.57 0.59
CA GLU A 74 10.57 -6.26 1.56
C GLU A 74 9.97 -7.62 1.97
N ILE A 75 8.68 -7.67 2.29
CA ILE A 75 7.97 -8.91 2.60
C ILE A 75 8.07 -9.92 1.45
N ILE A 76 7.92 -9.46 0.20
CA ILE A 76 8.06 -10.30 -0.99
C ILE A 76 9.48 -10.85 -1.11
N GLN A 77 10.49 -10.02 -0.86
CA GLN A 77 11.88 -10.40 -0.96
C GLN A 77 12.22 -11.49 0.06
N GLU A 78 11.85 -11.29 1.32
CA GLU A 78 12.01 -12.29 2.40
C GLU A 78 11.28 -13.60 2.07
N ALA A 79 10.03 -13.53 1.60
CA ALA A 79 9.25 -14.71 1.24
C ALA A 79 9.91 -15.53 0.12
N ARG A 80 10.57 -14.85 -0.82
CA ARG A 80 11.32 -15.50 -1.91
C ARG A 80 12.61 -16.15 -1.42
N GLU A 81 13.25 -15.62 -0.37
CA GLU A 81 14.45 -16.21 0.22
C GLU A 81 14.15 -17.49 0.99
N ILE A 82 12.99 -17.56 1.67
CA ILE A 82 12.53 -18.76 2.40
C ILE A 82 12.19 -19.92 1.45
N LEU A 83 11.79 -19.61 0.20
CA LEU A 83 11.45 -20.58 -0.85
C LEU A 83 10.33 -21.56 -0.47
N ASN A 84 9.41 -21.20 0.44
CA ASN A 84 8.26 -22.03 0.80
C ASN A 84 7.25 -22.13 -0.37
N PRO A 85 6.97 -23.33 -0.93
CA PRO A 85 6.02 -23.51 -2.01
C PRO A 85 4.59 -23.06 -1.70
N GLU A 86 4.14 -23.19 -0.45
CA GLU A 86 2.78 -22.82 -0.02
C GLU A 86 2.56 -21.30 -0.13
N ASN A 87 3.62 -20.52 0.08
CA ASN A 87 3.57 -19.06 0.01
C ASN A 87 3.56 -18.52 -1.43
N ARG A 88 3.81 -19.35 -2.45
CA ARG A 88 4.01 -18.88 -3.84
C ARG A 88 2.81 -18.13 -4.40
N GLU A 89 1.59 -18.57 -4.10
CA GLU A 89 0.39 -17.90 -4.59
C GLU A 89 0.22 -16.53 -3.92
N TYR A 90 0.44 -16.45 -2.61
CA TYR A 90 0.38 -15.23 -1.83
C TYR A 90 1.44 -14.21 -2.29
N VAL A 91 2.67 -14.66 -2.50
CA VAL A 91 3.75 -13.82 -3.05
C VAL A 91 3.38 -13.26 -4.42
N LYS A 92 2.73 -14.05 -5.30
CA LYS A 92 2.24 -13.54 -6.59
C LYS A 92 1.18 -12.44 -6.43
N LYS A 93 0.27 -12.59 -5.46
CA LYS A 93 -0.74 -11.55 -5.15
C LYS A 93 -0.07 -10.27 -4.66
N LEU A 94 0.92 -10.37 -3.76
CA LEU A 94 1.69 -9.22 -3.27
C LEU A 94 2.48 -8.54 -4.39
N VAL A 95 3.11 -9.30 -5.29
CA VAL A 95 3.79 -8.74 -6.47
C VAL A 95 2.81 -7.97 -7.37
N SER A 96 1.61 -8.50 -7.59
CA SER A 96 0.57 -7.79 -8.33
C SER A 96 0.14 -6.51 -7.61
N HIS A 97 0.01 -6.55 -6.28
CA HIS A 97 -0.34 -5.39 -5.46
C HIS A 97 0.69 -4.27 -5.60
N VAL A 98 1.98 -4.58 -5.48
CA VAL A 98 3.08 -3.60 -5.66
C VAL A 98 3.02 -2.97 -7.05
N ARG A 99 2.96 -3.79 -8.10
CA ARG A 99 2.90 -3.30 -9.48
C ARG A 99 1.70 -2.38 -9.71
N ASN A 100 0.51 -2.81 -9.27
CA ASN A 100 -0.70 -2.02 -9.43
C ASN A 100 -0.61 -0.71 -8.65
N SER A 101 -0.03 -0.74 -7.45
CA SER A 101 0.19 0.42 -6.59
C SER A 101 1.12 1.44 -7.25
N ASP A 102 2.25 0.99 -7.80
CA ASP A 102 3.20 1.85 -8.52
C ASP A 102 2.57 2.49 -9.76
N ASP A 103 1.91 1.69 -10.60
CA ASP A 103 1.25 2.16 -11.82
C ASP A 103 0.18 3.21 -11.50
N TRP A 104 -0.64 2.94 -10.47
CA TRP A 104 -1.66 3.89 -10.01
C TRP A 104 -1.04 5.16 -9.44
N PHE A 105 -0.01 5.05 -8.61
CA PHE A 105 0.60 6.18 -7.93
C PHE A 105 1.34 7.12 -8.87
N VAL A 106 2.00 6.58 -9.89
CA VAL A 106 2.57 7.37 -11.00
C VAL A 106 1.47 8.16 -11.71
N ASN A 107 0.32 7.52 -11.98
CA ASN A 107 -0.81 8.19 -12.62
C ASN A 107 -1.45 9.26 -11.74
N LEU A 108 -1.56 9.02 -10.42
CA LEU A 108 -2.05 10.01 -9.47
C LEU A 108 -1.16 11.26 -9.45
N LYS A 109 0.17 11.09 -9.39
CA LYS A 109 1.13 12.22 -9.44
C LYS A 109 0.98 13.03 -10.73
N LYS A 110 0.75 12.36 -11.87
CA LYS A 110 0.48 13.02 -13.16
C LYS A 110 -0.84 13.80 -13.12
N LYS A 111 -1.93 13.20 -12.63
CA LYS A 111 -3.24 13.84 -12.50
C LYS A 111 -3.16 15.10 -11.64
N ARG A 112 -2.53 15.03 -10.46
CA ARG A 112 -2.35 16.18 -9.58
C ARG A 112 -1.55 17.31 -10.23
N LYS A 113 -0.51 16.99 -11.00
CA LYS A 113 0.25 17.98 -11.76
C LYS A 113 -0.65 18.70 -12.78
N LEU A 114 -1.50 17.97 -13.50
CA LEU A 114 -2.44 18.54 -14.48
C LEU A 114 -3.53 19.39 -13.81
N ALA A 115 -4.11 18.92 -12.69
CA ALA A 115 -5.11 19.67 -11.93
C ALA A 115 -4.59 21.05 -11.49
N ARG A 116 -3.34 21.11 -11.03
CA ARG A 116 -2.72 22.39 -10.62
C ARG A 116 -2.43 23.35 -11.77
N ILE A 117 -2.23 22.85 -13.00
CA ILE A 117 -2.03 23.71 -14.19
C ILE A 117 -3.35 24.34 -14.63
N GLN A 118 -4.48 23.64 -14.45
CA GLN A 118 -5.80 24.15 -14.86
C GLN A 118 -6.34 25.24 -13.92
N VAL A 119 -5.80 25.35 -12.70
CA VAL A 119 -6.23 26.30 -11.67
C VAL A 119 -5.32 27.54 -11.59
N ALA A 120 -4.16 27.53 -12.27
CA ALA A 120 -3.18 28.62 -12.28
C ALA A 120 -3.32 29.51 -13.53
#